data_AF-A0A534WSY9-F1
#
_entry.id   AF-A0A534WSY9-F1
#
_cell.length_a   1.000
_cell.length_b   1.000
_cell.length_c   1.000
_cell.angle_alpha   90.00
_cell.angle_beta   90.00
_cell.angle_gamma   90.00
#
_symmetry.space_group_name_H-M   'P 1'
#
loop_
_entity.id
_entity.type
_entity.pdbx_description
1 polymer ?
#
loop_
_entity_poly.entity_id
_entity_poly.type
_entity_poly.pdbx_seq_one_letter_code
_entity_poly.pdbx_strand_id
1 'polypeptide(L)'
;MDRYEQIFPRLTDAQLSRISAAGQHRGVQAGELLFEAGDQNTDFFVVISGGIEIVRPVAGREQPVALLGPGQFTGEINMLSARRAWARGRVAADGSIIALDRDGLHAMVQRDPELSEILLRAFILRRVALINQSDNDLVLLGSRHSLGTQRIKEFLTRNGEPFTYHDVETEPGMQAMLDRLQIGINEVPVVVCQEGYVLRNPSIEGLASALGLTPELDARTVRDVVIVGGGPAGLGAAVYAASEGLDVLVLESTAPGGQAGTSSRIENYLGFPTGISGLALAGRALTQAEKFGAEVAIARSAVRFNCDQRPYRVHLSDGEVVQARTIVIATGARYRKLDVPALSRFEGAGIFYSATHLEAQSCKEEEIAVVGGGNSAGQAAVFLSGIASRVHVVVRGRSLADSMSRYLIQRIESSRNVELRTRTRIESLEGEDRLERVGWRHLETGAPETRPIRNLFVMTGADPNTTWLKGCVVLDEKNFVKTGADLETDELAEARWPLSRRPHLMETSIPGVFAVGDVRSASVKRVASAVGEGSICVQLIHRALQEL
;
A
#
# COMPACT_ATOMS: atom_id res chain seq x y z
N MET A 1 30.80 1.31 7.55
CA MET A 1 30.44 1.14 6.14
C MET A 1 29.71 2.40 5.71
N ASP A 2 30.30 3.14 4.79
CA ASP A 2 29.77 4.40 4.28
C ASP A 2 28.35 4.17 3.70
N ARG A 3 27.47 5.17 3.79
CA ARG A 3 26.11 5.09 3.22
C ARG A 3 26.18 4.87 1.71
N TYR A 4 27.19 5.44 1.04
CA TYR A 4 27.44 5.21 -0.38
C TYR A 4 27.81 3.76 -0.69
N GLU A 5 28.68 3.14 0.13
CA GLU A 5 29.07 1.73 -0.02
C GLU A 5 27.89 0.76 0.17
N GLN A 6 26.87 1.14 0.94
CA GLN A 6 25.65 0.34 1.09
C GLN A 6 24.70 0.49 -0.12
N ILE A 7 24.71 1.63 -0.80
CA ILE A 7 23.90 1.89 -2.00
C ILE A 7 24.56 1.26 -3.24
N PHE A 8 25.89 1.36 -3.33
CA PHE A 8 26.69 0.85 -4.45
C PHE A 8 27.80 -0.10 -3.96
N PRO A 9 27.44 -1.23 -3.34
CA PRO A 9 28.42 -2.17 -2.81
C PRO A 9 29.24 -2.79 -3.93
N ARG A 10 30.48 -3.16 -3.58
CA ARG A 10 31.36 -3.93 -4.45
C ARG A 10 31.42 -5.36 -3.95
N LEU A 11 31.07 -6.28 -4.84
CA LEU A 11 31.12 -7.71 -4.59
C LEU A 11 32.56 -8.20 -4.53
N THR A 12 32.81 -9.20 -3.68
CA THR A 12 34.07 -9.92 -3.63
C THR A 12 34.19 -10.90 -4.79
N ASP A 13 35.41 -11.38 -5.09
CA ASP A 13 35.63 -12.37 -6.15
C ASP A 13 34.85 -13.68 -5.91
N ALA A 14 34.70 -14.08 -4.64
CA ALA A 14 33.91 -15.24 -4.25
C ALA A 14 32.42 -15.04 -4.53
N GLN A 15 31.89 -13.84 -4.25
CA GLN A 15 30.51 -13.48 -4.56
C GLN A 15 30.30 -13.42 -6.07
N LEU A 16 31.18 -12.74 -6.81
CA LEU A 16 31.15 -12.66 -8.28
C LEU A 16 31.16 -14.04 -8.94
N SER A 17 31.98 -14.97 -8.43
CA SER A 17 32.05 -16.33 -8.95
C SER A 17 30.71 -17.08 -8.86
N ARG A 18 29.94 -16.85 -7.78
CA ARG A 18 28.61 -17.46 -7.61
C ARG A 18 27.58 -16.86 -8.56
N ILE A 19 27.59 -15.53 -8.76
CA ILE A 19 26.74 -14.86 -9.74
C ILE A 19 27.08 -15.33 -11.17
N SER A 20 28.37 -15.39 -11.48
CA SER A 20 28.94 -15.84 -12.76
C SER A 20 28.50 -17.26 -13.13
N ALA A 21 28.34 -18.16 -12.16
CA ALA A 21 27.86 -19.51 -12.40
C ALA A 21 26.38 -19.60 -12.79
N ALA A 22 25.58 -18.59 -12.44
CA ALA A 22 24.15 -18.51 -12.75
C ALA A 22 23.83 -17.60 -13.94
N GLY A 23 24.74 -16.67 -14.29
CA GLY A 23 24.52 -15.65 -15.32
C GLY A 23 25.32 -15.86 -16.60
N GLN A 24 24.95 -15.13 -17.63
CA GLN A 24 25.61 -15.15 -18.94
C GLN A 24 26.72 -14.10 -19.00
N HIS A 25 27.91 -14.52 -19.43
CA HIS A 25 29.01 -13.58 -19.69
C HIS A 25 28.82 -12.90 -21.03
N ARG A 26 28.89 -11.57 -21.04
CA ARG A 26 28.71 -10.76 -22.23
C ARG A 26 29.80 -9.70 -22.30
N GLY A 27 30.46 -9.61 -23.45
CA GLY A 27 31.32 -8.47 -23.80
C GLY A 27 30.45 -7.28 -24.22
N VAL A 28 30.85 -6.08 -23.84
CA VAL A 28 30.11 -4.84 -24.09
C VAL A 28 31.01 -3.73 -24.60
N GLN A 29 30.43 -2.84 -25.40
CA GLN A 29 31.13 -1.69 -26.00
C GLN A 29 30.62 -0.36 -25.43
N ALA A 30 31.50 0.62 -25.30
CA ALA A 30 31.14 1.96 -24.86
C ALA A 30 30.02 2.56 -25.74
N GLY A 31 29.02 3.14 -25.09
CA GLY A 31 27.82 3.69 -25.73
C GLY A 31 26.68 2.69 -25.91
N GLU A 32 26.92 1.38 -25.72
CA GLU A 32 25.87 0.37 -25.76
C GLU A 32 24.81 0.61 -24.67
N LEU A 33 23.54 0.59 -25.05
CA LEU A 33 22.42 0.67 -24.12
C LEU A 33 22.08 -0.73 -23.62
N LEU A 34 22.16 -0.92 -22.30
CA LEU A 34 21.77 -2.17 -21.65
C LEU A 34 20.27 -2.21 -21.34
N PHE A 35 19.72 -1.06 -20.97
CA PHE A 35 18.29 -0.84 -20.75
C PHE A 35 17.98 0.66 -20.78
N GLU A 36 16.75 0.99 -21.18
CA GLU A 36 16.20 2.33 -21.19
C GLU A 36 15.26 2.57 -20.00
N ALA A 37 15.07 3.83 -19.61
CA ALA A 37 14.02 4.18 -18.66
C ALA A 37 12.65 3.85 -19.26
N GLY A 38 11.81 3.13 -18.53
CA GLY A 38 10.50 2.64 -18.98
C GLY A 38 10.48 1.17 -19.39
N ASP A 39 11.64 0.56 -19.67
CA ASP A 39 11.73 -0.87 -20.02
C ASP A 39 11.22 -1.75 -18.89
N GLN A 40 10.52 -2.84 -19.24
CA GLN A 40 10.07 -3.88 -18.31
C GLN A 40 10.95 -5.12 -18.45
N ASN A 41 11.01 -5.95 -17.39
CA ASN A 41 11.79 -7.21 -17.38
C ASN A 41 13.26 -7.02 -17.78
N THR A 42 13.89 -5.93 -17.34
CA THR A 42 15.31 -5.66 -17.61
C THR A 42 16.20 -6.67 -16.90
N ASP A 43 17.28 -7.12 -17.55
CA ASP A 43 18.26 -8.00 -16.92
C ASP A 43 19.06 -7.29 -15.81
N PHE A 44 19.49 -8.08 -14.84
CA PHE A 44 20.43 -7.68 -13.80
C PHE A 44 21.86 -7.81 -14.30
N PHE A 45 22.63 -6.73 -14.19
CA PHE A 45 23.99 -6.67 -14.71
C PHE A 45 25.01 -6.47 -13.60
N VAL A 46 26.09 -7.24 -13.65
CA VAL A 46 27.27 -7.06 -12.79
C VAL A 46 28.48 -6.75 -13.65
N VAL A 47 29.21 -5.69 -13.31
CA VAL A 47 30.41 -5.28 -14.04
C VAL A 47 31.58 -6.17 -13.66
N ILE A 48 32.18 -6.85 -14.64
CA ILE A 48 33.45 -7.59 -14.45
C ILE A 48 34.62 -6.66 -14.79
N SER A 49 34.54 -5.97 -15.92
CA SER A 49 35.52 -4.98 -16.39
C SER A 49 34.83 -3.85 -17.15
N GLY A 50 35.48 -2.68 -17.27
CA GLY A 50 34.87 -1.49 -17.85
C GLY A 50 34.00 -0.72 -16.85
N GLY A 51 32.87 -0.18 -17.31
CA GLY A 51 31.90 0.49 -16.44
C GLY A 51 30.55 0.74 -17.08
N ILE A 52 29.52 0.88 -16.24
CA ILE A 52 28.15 1.22 -16.64
C ILE A 52 27.78 2.55 -15.98
N GLU A 53 27.38 3.54 -16.77
CA GLU A 53 26.76 4.75 -16.25
C GLU A 53 25.25 4.55 -16.12
N ILE A 54 24.73 4.94 -14.96
CA ILE A 54 23.30 4.99 -14.67
C ILE A 54 22.90 6.47 -14.73
N VAL A 55 21.99 6.79 -15.64
CA VAL A 55 21.53 8.16 -15.88
C VAL A 55 20.00 8.20 -15.89
N ARG A 56 19.44 9.32 -15.45
CA ARG A 56 18.00 9.60 -15.58
C ARG A 56 17.77 10.58 -16.71
N PRO A 57 16.87 10.27 -17.66
CA PRO A 57 16.40 11.27 -18.60
C PRO A 57 15.35 12.19 -17.94
N VAL A 58 15.75 13.40 -17.55
CA VAL A 58 14.89 14.42 -16.94
C VAL A 58 14.76 15.62 -17.86
N ALA A 59 13.54 15.91 -18.34
CA ALA A 59 13.24 17.08 -19.18
C ALA A 59 14.21 17.28 -20.37
N GLY A 60 14.58 16.18 -21.06
CA GLY A 60 15.51 16.21 -22.20
C GLY A 60 16.98 16.36 -21.83
N ARG A 61 17.35 16.26 -20.56
CA ARG A 61 18.73 16.21 -20.06
C ARG A 61 19.00 14.87 -19.37
N GLU A 62 20.25 14.44 -19.39
CA GLU A 62 20.68 13.28 -18.60
C GLU A 62 21.23 13.75 -17.25
N GLN A 63 20.60 13.32 -16.16
CA GLN A 63 21.08 13.53 -14.80
C GLN A 63 21.87 12.28 -14.37
N PRO A 64 23.17 12.39 -14.04
CA PRO A 64 23.96 11.24 -13.61
C PRO A 64 23.50 10.76 -12.24
N VAL A 65 23.32 9.44 -12.10
CA VAL A 65 22.99 8.78 -10.84
C VAL A 65 24.23 8.15 -10.24
N ALA A 66 24.92 7.31 -11.04
CA ALA A 66 26.06 6.53 -10.60
C ALA A 66 26.91 6.09 -11.78
N LEU A 67 28.19 5.88 -11.53
CA LEU A 67 29.09 5.16 -12.41
C LEU A 67 29.50 3.86 -11.72
N LEU A 68 29.05 2.73 -12.26
CA LEU A 68 29.31 1.39 -11.73
C LEU A 68 30.59 0.84 -12.36
N GLY A 69 31.56 0.49 -11.53
CA GLY A 69 32.80 -0.16 -11.94
C GLY A 69 32.86 -1.64 -11.54
N PRO A 70 34.02 -2.30 -11.72
CA PRO A 70 34.19 -3.73 -11.48
C PRO A 70 33.69 -4.21 -10.11
N GLY A 71 32.92 -5.29 -10.07
CA GLY A 71 32.30 -5.82 -8.87
C GLY A 71 31.02 -5.09 -8.41
N GLN A 72 30.62 -4.00 -9.06
CA GLN A 72 29.35 -3.33 -8.79
C GLN A 72 28.27 -3.79 -9.78
N PHE A 73 27.00 -3.55 -9.42
CA PHE A 73 25.85 -4.10 -10.13
C PHE A 73 24.68 -3.11 -10.25
N THR A 74 23.86 -3.31 -11.28
CA THR A 74 22.67 -2.51 -11.60
C THR A 74 21.46 -2.87 -10.74
N GLY A 75 20.38 -2.09 -10.84
CA GLY A 75 19.07 -2.49 -10.33
C GLY A 75 18.58 -1.82 -9.07
N GLU A 76 17.26 -1.89 -8.88
CA GLU A 76 16.56 -1.55 -7.65
C GLU A 76 15.33 -2.46 -7.47
N ILE A 77 14.39 -2.09 -6.59
CA ILE A 77 13.31 -2.97 -6.16
C ILE A 77 12.34 -3.38 -7.28
N ASN A 78 12.12 -2.52 -8.29
CA ASN A 78 11.24 -2.82 -9.42
C ASN A 78 11.71 -4.04 -10.22
N MET A 79 13.00 -4.36 -10.22
CA MET A 79 13.52 -5.55 -10.88
C MET A 79 12.97 -6.86 -10.32
N LEU A 80 12.62 -6.90 -9.03
CA LEU A 80 12.01 -8.10 -8.43
C LEU A 80 10.54 -8.24 -8.86
N SER A 81 9.84 -7.11 -9.02
CA SER A 81 8.41 -7.05 -9.32
C SER A 81 8.07 -6.86 -10.80
N ALA A 82 9.05 -7.04 -11.69
CA ALA A 82 8.87 -6.88 -13.15
C ALA A 82 8.44 -5.47 -13.59
N ARG A 83 8.55 -4.49 -12.68
CA ARG A 83 8.10 -3.12 -12.94
C ARG A 83 9.13 -2.37 -13.79
N ARG A 84 8.68 -1.26 -14.36
CA ARG A 84 9.48 -0.44 -15.28
C ARG A 84 10.77 0.08 -14.62
N ALA A 85 11.86 0.03 -15.38
CA ALA A 85 13.12 0.66 -15.02
C ALA A 85 12.95 2.18 -14.96
N TRP A 86 13.52 2.81 -13.94
CA TRP A 86 13.41 4.26 -13.72
C TRP A 86 14.58 5.05 -14.32
N ALA A 87 15.66 4.36 -14.68
CA ALA A 87 16.89 4.93 -15.19
C ALA A 87 17.33 4.17 -16.45
N ARG A 88 18.20 4.82 -17.21
CA ARG A 88 18.95 4.24 -18.32
C ARG A 88 20.27 3.69 -17.82
N GLY A 89 20.61 2.48 -18.28
CA GLY A 89 21.94 1.91 -18.14
C GLY A 89 22.68 1.95 -19.46
N ARG A 90 23.77 2.71 -19.53
CA ARG A 90 24.63 2.80 -20.72
C ARG A 90 26.04 2.36 -20.36
N VAL A 91 26.70 1.63 -21.25
CA VAL A 91 28.08 1.21 -21.06
C VAL A 91 28.98 2.43 -21.22
N ALA A 92 29.71 2.79 -20.16
CA ALA A 92 30.59 3.95 -20.13
C ALA A 92 31.98 3.64 -20.70
N ALA A 93 32.44 2.39 -20.59
CA ALA A 93 33.72 1.93 -21.11
C ALA A 93 33.63 0.46 -21.53
N ASP A 94 34.32 0.11 -22.62
CA ASP A 94 34.46 -1.26 -23.12
C ASP A 94 34.84 -2.23 -21.99
N GLY A 95 34.25 -3.41 -22.01
CA GLY A 95 34.52 -4.39 -20.98
C GLY A 95 33.62 -5.62 -21.05
N SER A 96 33.33 -6.16 -19.89
CA SER A 96 32.56 -7.39 -19.75
C SER A 96 31.66 -7.34 -18.53
N ILE A 97 30.49 -7.95 -18.67
CA ILE A 97 29.42 -7.98 -17.68
C ILE A 97 28.88 -9.40 -17.52
N ILE A 98 28.25 -9.66 -16.37
CA ILE A 98 27.38 -10.82 -16.16
C ILE A 98 25.94 -10.32 -16.28
N ALA A 99 25.15 -10.95 -17.14
CA ALA A 99 23.72 -10.71 -17.26
C ALA A 99 22.94 -11.86 -16.60
N LEU A 100 21.99 -11.52 -15.74
CA LEU A 100 21.02 -12.44 -15.16
C LEU A 100 19.63 -11.97 -15.52
N ASP A 101 18.82 -12.85 -16.09
CA ASP A 101 17.40 -12.58 -16.26
C ASP A 101 16.68 -12.55 -14.91
N ARG A 102 15.38 -12.25 -14.97
CA ARG A 102 14.52 -12.16 -13.78
C ARG A 102 14.51 -13.45 -12.96
N ASP A 103 14.36 -14.59 -13.62
CA ASP A 103 14.27 -15.89 -12.95
C ASP A 103 15.60 -16.25 -12.28
N GLY A 104 16.73 -15.96 -12.94
CA GLY A 104 18.07 -16.10 -12.39
C GLY A 104 18.31 -15.20 -11.18
N LEU A 105 17.89 -13.93 -11.23
CA LEU A 105 17.98 -13.01 -10.10
C LEU A 105 17.14 -13.51 -8.91
N HIS A 106 15.89 -13.92 -9.15
CA HIS A 106 15.01 -14.46 -8.10
C HIS A 106 15.60 -15.72 -7.47
N ALA A 107 16.04 -16.67 -8.28
CA ALA A 107 16.67 -17.89 -7.80
C ALA A 107 17.91 -17.59 -6.95
N MET A 108 18.73 -16.60 -7.34
CA MET A 108 19.91 -16.18 -6.59
C MET A 108 19.54 -15.55 -5.24
N VAL A 109 18.59 -14.61 -5.23
CA VAL A 109 18.12 -13.95 -4.02
C VAL A 109 17.43 -14.92 -3.04
N GLN A 110 16.88 -16.03 -3.53
CA GLN A 110 16.28 -17.07 -2.70
C GLN A 110 17.30 -18.09 -2.17
N ARG A 111 18.32 -18.45 -2.97
CA ARG A 111 19.27 -19.53 -2.64
C ARG A 111 20.53 -19.07 -1.92
N ASP A 112 20.95 -17.81 -2.11
CA ASP A 112 22.16 -17.25 -1.51
C ASP A 112 21.80 -16.16 -0.49
N PRO A 113 21.81 -16.46 0.83
CA PRO A 113 21.46 -15.49 1.86
C PRO A 113 22.37 -14.26 1.91
N GLU A 114 23.66 -14.44 1.62
CA GLU A 114 24.66 -13.36 1.67
C GLU A 114 24.44 -12.38 0.51
N LEU A 115 24.33 -12.90 -0.72
CA LEU A 115 24.00 -12.07 -1.89
C LEU A 115 22.61 -11.46 -1.75
N SER A 116 21.64 -12.19 -1.22
CA SER A 116 20.29 -11.67 -0.95
C SER A 116 20.34 -10.43 -0.06
N GLU A 117 21.08 -10.46 1.05
CA GLU A 117 21.20 -9.31 1.94
C GLU A 117 21.83 -8.10 1.22
N ILE A 118 22.93 -8.33 0.49
CA ILE A 118 23.66 -7.26 -0.22
C ILE A 118 22.76 -6.62 -1.28
N LEU A 119 22.14 -7.43 -2.14
CA LEU A 119 21.30 -6.96 -3.25
C LEU A 119 20.05 -6.24 -2.73
N LEU A 120 19.31 -6.84 -1.79
CA LEU A 120 18.09 -6.24 -1.25
C LEU A 120 18.39 -4.93 -0.51
N ARG A 121 19.48 -4.87 0.27
CA ARG A 121 19.89 -3.64 0.94
C ARG A 121 20.20 -2.53 -0.08
N ALA A 122 20.97 -2.84 -1.12
CA ALA A 122 21.28 -1.90 -2.18
C ALA A 122 20.00 -1.43 -2.89
N PHE A 123 19.10 -2.34 -3.27
CA PHE A 123 17.85 -2.04 -3.97
C PHE A 123 16.92 -1.13 -3.15
N ILE A 124 16.73 -1.45 -1.86
CA ILE A 124 15.93 -0.64 -0.94
C ILE A 124 16.54 0.76 -0.79
N LEU A 125 17.86 0.86 -0.58
CA LEU A 125 18.51 2.15 -0.38
C LEU A 125 18.51 3.00 -1.66
N ARG A 126 18.67 2.38 -2.84
CA ARG A 126 18.51 3.05 -4.14
C ARG A 126 17.10 3.60 -4.30
N ARG A 127 16.05 2.80 -4.01
CA ARG A 127 14.67 3.27 -4.06
C ARG A 127 14.40 4.43 -3.10
N VAL A 128 14.91 4.36 -1.87
CA VAL A 128 14.80 5.46 -0.90
C VAL A 128 15.52 6.71 -1.38
N ALA A 129 16.70 6.58 -2.01
CA ALA A 129 17.42 7.72 -2.57
C ALA A 129 16.60 8.41 -3.67
N LEU A 130 15.84 7.65 -4.46
CA LEU A 130 14.98 8.18 -5.52
C LEU A 130 13.76 8.92 -5.04
N ILE A 131 13.04 8.34 -4.08
CA ILE A 131 11.85 8.97 -3.50
C ILE A 131 12.18 10.34 -2.88
N ASN A 132 13.42 10.53 -2.41
CA ASN A 132 13.86 11.78 -1.80
C ASN A 132 14.44 12.81 -2.78
N GLN A 133 14.47 12.54 -4.09
CA GLN A 133 14.92 13.51 -5.10
C GLN A 133 13.78 14.47 -5.50
N SER A 134 14.15 15.72 -5.82
CA SER A 134 13.22 16.80 -6.16
C SER A 134 12.85 16.87 -7.64
N ASP A 135 13.69 16.32 -8.54
CA ASP A 135 13.44 16.34 -9.98
C ASP A 135 12.85 14.99 -10.43
N ASN A 136 11.53 14.91 -10.42
CA ASN A 136 10.78 13.71 -10.79
C ASN A 136 10.15 13.88 -12.18
N ASP A 137 10.17 12.82 -12.99
CA ASP A 137 9.64 12.85 -14.36
C ASP A 137 8.11 12.76 -14.41
N LEU A 138 7.51 12.38 -13.29
CA LEU A 138 6.07 12.37 -13.09
C LEU A 138 5.65 13.70 -12.48
N VAL A 139 4.84 14.48 -13.20
CA VAL A 139 4.35 15.77 -12.75
C VAL A 139 2.84 15.72 -12.54
N LEU A 140 2.38 16.07 -11.34
CA LEU A 140 0.97 16.25 -11.01
C LEU A 140 0.62 17.73 -10.99
N LEU A 141 -0.25 18.14 -11.90
CA LEU A 141 -0.87 19.46 -11.92
C LEU A 141 -2.26 19.34 -11.29
N GLY A 142 -2.51 20.07 -10.21
CA GLY A 142 -3.76 19.90 -9.45
C GLY A 142 -4.09 21.10 -8.58
N SER A 143 -5.37 21.27 -8.25
CA SER A 143 -5.76 22.17 -7.15
C SER A 143 -5.60 21.41 -5.84
N ARG A 144 -5.02 22.05 -4.83
CA ARG A 144 -4.93 21.48 -3.48
C ARG A 144 -6.30 21.24 -2.84
N HIS A 145 -7.35 21.89 -3.33
CA HIS A 145 -8.72 21.76 -2.86
C HIS A 145 -9.52 20.69 -3.61
N SER A 146 -8.95 20.08 -4.66
CA SER A 146 -9.60 19.03 -5.44
C SER A 146 -9.43 17.65 -4.80
N LEU A 147 -10.55 16.94 -4.61
CA LEU A 147 -10.56 15.53 -4.18
C LEU A 147 -9.82 14.63 -5.17
N GLY A 148 -9.95 14.91 -6.48
CA GLY A 148 -9.23 14.16 -7.50
C GLY A 148 -7.72 14.30 -7.34
N THR A 149 -7.24 15.52 -7.08
CA THR A 149 -5.82 15.78 -6.83
C THR A 149 -5.33 15.05 -5.59
N GLN A 150 -6.05 15.15 -4.47
CA GLN A 150 -5.67 14.45 -3.24
C GLN A 150 -5.64 12.93 -3.41
N ARG A 151 -6.62 12.36 -4.11
CA ARG A 151 -6.67 10.93 -4.45
C ARG A 151 -5.41 10.48 -5.21
N ILE A 152 -4.98 11.24 -6.22
CA ILE A 152 -3.77 10.92 -6.98
C ILE A 152 -2.51 11.11 -6.13
N LYS A 153 -2.41 12.19 -5.36
CA LYS A 153 -1.28 12.42 -4.44
C LYS A 153 -1.14 11.27 -3.45
N GLU A 154 -2.23 10.83 -2.85
CA GLU A 154 -2.24 9.73 -1.90
C GLU A 154 -1.79 8.43 -2.57
N PHE A 155 -2.34 8.11 -3.75
CA PHE A 155 -1.99 6.91 -4.49
C PHE A 155 -0.50 6.85 -4.86
N LEU A 156 0.05 7.93 -5.42
CA LEU A 156 1.47 7.99 -5.79
C LEU A 156 2.37 7.88 -4.54
N THR A 157 2.05 8.64 -3.49
CA THR A 157 2.81 8.61 -2.23
C THR A 157 2.81 7.22 -1.58
N ARG A 158 1.65 6.55 -1.53
CA ARG A 158 1.51 5.24 -0.88
C ARG A 158 2.11 4.09 -1.68
N ASN A 159 2.24 4.24 -3.00
CA ASN A 159 2.96 3.28 -3.83
C ASN A 159 4.45 3.63 -3.98
N GLY A 160 4.91 4.70 -3.32
CA GLY A 160 6.31 5.14 -3.33
C GLY A 160 6.76 5.63 -4.70
N GLU A 161 5.83 6.14 -5.52
CA GLU A 161 6.10 6.73 -6.82
C GLU A 161 6.56 8.19 -6.64
N PRO A 162 7.81 8.54 -7.00
CA PRO A 162 8.29 9.91 -6.90
C PRO A 162 7.57 10.81 -7.91
N PHE A 163 7.09 11.98 -7.47
CA PHE A 163 6.41 12.94 -8.34
C PHE A 163 6.63 14.38 -7.89
N THR A 164 6.52 15.31 -8.83
CA THR A 164 6.49 16.74 -8.56
C THR A 164 5.04 17.21 -8.58
N TYR A 165 4.61 17.94 -7.55
CA TYR A 165 3.28 18.53 -7.48
C TYR A 165 3.36 20.03 -7.75
N HIS A 166 2.53 20.52 -8.67
CA HIS A 166 2.31 21.95 -8.87
C HIS A 166 0.86 22.32 -8.59
N ASP A 167 0.68 23.34 -7.75
CA ASP A 167 -0.63 23.88 -7.43
C ASP A 167 -1.10 24.89 -8.48
N VAL A 168 -2.15 24.53 -9.23
CA VAL A 168 -2.68 25.36 -10.32
C VAL A 168 -3.29 26.68 -9.84
N GLU A 169 -3.62 26.81 -8.55
CA GLU A 169 -4.26 28.01 -7.99
C GLU A 169 -3.26 29.02 -7.44
N THR A 170 -2.15 28.54 -6.86
CA THR A 170 -1.21 29.40 -6.13
C THR A 170 0.13 29.62 -6.82
N GLU A 171 0.54 28.72 -7.71
CA GLU A 171 1.84 28.84 -8.37
C GLU A 171 1.79 29.78 -9.60
N PRO A 172 2.67 30.79 -9.67
CA PRO A 172 2.73 31.70 -10.82
C PRO A 172 3.02 30.97 -12.14
N GLY A 173 2.36 31.40 -13.22
CA GLY A 173 2.60 30.87 -14.56
C GLY A 173 1.89 29.56 -14.88
N MET A 174 1.11 28.99 -13.94
CA MET A 174 0.41 27.73 -14.17
C MET A 174 -0.67 27.81 -15.25
N GLN A 175 -1.41 28.92 -15.30
CA GLN A 175 -2.39 29.13 -16.36
C GLN A 175 -1.73 29.08 -17.75
N ALA A 176 -0.58 29.74 -17.92
CA ALA A 176 0.14 29.71 -19.18
C ALA A 176 0.68 28.32 -19.53
N MET A 177 1.04 27.50 -18.53
CA MET A 177 1.43 26.11 -18.75
C MET A 177 0.23 25.23 -19.17
N LEU A 178 -0.93 25.39 -18.52
CA LEU A 178 -2.16 24.72 -18.91
C LEU A 178 -2.58 25.10 -20.33
N ASP A 179 -2.52 26.39 -20.68
CA ASP A 179 -2.85 26.89 -22.02
C ASP A 179 -1.90 26.30 -23.08
N ARG A 180 -0.59 26.24 -22.80
CA ARG A 180 0.42 25.62 -23.68
C ARG A 180 0.16 24.13 -23.90
N LEU A 181 -0.28 23.43 -22.87
CA LEU A 181 -0.62 22.01 -22.92
C LEU A 181 -2.05 21.74 -23.43
N GLN A 182 -2.81 22.80 -23.73
CA GLN A 182 -4.21 22.73 -24.12
C GLN A 182 -5.07 21.94 -23.12
N ILE A 183 -4.85 22.19 -21.83
CA ILE A 183 -5.58 21.56 -20.72
C ILE A 183 -6.62 22.54 -20.19
N GLY A 184 -7.89 22.15 -20.21
CA GLY A 184 -8.96 22.88 -19.56
C GLY A 184 -8.96 22.67 -18.04
N ILE A 185 -9.46 23.65 -17.28
CA ILE A 185 -9.54 23.54 -15.80
C ILE A 185 -10.37 22.33 -15.32
N ASN A 186 -11.37 21.92 -16.11
CA ASN A 186 -12.22 20.76 -15.82
C ASN A 186 -11.51 19.42 -16.04
N GLU A 187 -10.32 19.42 -16.64
CA GLU A 187 -9.50 18.25 -16.91
C GLU A 187 -8.45 17.99 -15.81
N VAL A 188 -8.35 18.91 -14.84
CA VAL A 188 -7.48 18.80 -13.66
C VAL A 188 -8.12 17.87 -12.61
N PRO A 189 -7.36 16.99 -11.93
CA PRO A 189 -5.91 16.85 -11.96
C PRO A 189 -5.35 16.25 -13.24
N VAL A 190 -4.20 16.74 -13.68
CA VAL A 190 -3.46 16.18 -14.81
C VAL A 190 -2.16 15.57 -14.32
N VAL A 191 -1.86 14.36 -14.80
CA VAL A 191 -0.56 13.71 -14.58
C VAL A 191 0.19 13.69 -15.91
N VAL A 192 1.36 14.32 -15.95
CA VAL A 192 2.29 14.28 -17.08
C VAL A 192 3.31 13.20 -16.78
N CYS A 193 3.35 12.17 -17.63
CA CYS A 193 4.29 11.06 -17.55
C CYS A 193 5.50 11.31 -18.46
N GLN A 194 6.51 10.42 -18.37
CA GLN A 194 7.62 10.37 -19.32
C GLN A 194 7.10 10.30 -20.78
N GLU A 195 7.89 10.83 -21.72
CA GLU A 195 7.58 10.90 -23.16
C GLU A 195 6.42 11.84 -23.55
N GLY A 196 5.92 12.66 -22.62
CA GLY A 196 4.87 13.65 -22.90
C GLY A 196 3.46 13.06 -22.92
N TYR A 197 3.28 11.83 -22.44
CA TYR A 197 1.96 11.26 -22.24
C TYR A 197 1.22 11.99 -21.12
N VAL A 198 0.03 12.50 -21.42
CA VAL A 198 -0.77 13.32 -20.50
C VAL A 198 -2.05 12.58 -20.12
N LEU A 199 -2.13 12.22 -18.84
CA LEU A 199 -3.33 11.66 -18.22
C LEU A 199 -4.20 12.77 -17.65
N ARG A 200 -5.38 12.97 -18.23
CA ARG A 200 -6.35 13.98 -17.80
C ARG A 200 -7.38 13.37 -16.86
N ASN A 201 -7.46 13.90 -15.64
CA ASN A 201 -8.29 13.40 -14.54
C ASN A 201 -8.35 11.85 -14.46
N PRO A 202 -7.20 11.16 -14.40
CA PRO A 202 -7.18 9.71 -14.50
C PRO A 202 -7.88 9.04 -13.32
N SER A 203 -8.48 7.88 -13.59
CA SER A 203 -8.82 6.92 -12.53
C SER A 203 -7.53 6.34 -11.92
N ILE A 204 -7.63 5.75 -10.74
CA ILE A 204 -6.49 5.12 -10.09
C ILE A 204 -6.00 3.90 -10.89
N GLU A 205 -6.93 3.16 -11.50
CA GLU A 205 -6.64 2.02 -12.38
C GLU A 205 -5.90 2.47 -13.64
N GLY A 206 -6.36 3.55 -14.28
CA GLY A 206 -5.71 4.11 -15.46
C GLY A 206 -4.31 4.64 -15.16
N LEU A 207 -4.14 5.30 -14.01
CA LEU A 207 -2.84 5.77 -13.54
C LEU A 207 -1.90 4.60 -13.23
N ALA A 208 -2.37 3.58 -12.50
CA ALA A 208 -1.57 2.40 -12.17
C ALA A 208 -1.10 1.65 -13.43
N SER A 209 -1.98 1.50 -14.42
CA SER A 209 -1.65 0.88 -15.70
C SER A 209 -0.62 1.70 -16.47
N ALA A 210 -0.77 3.03 -16.51
CA ALA A 210 0.17 3.91 -17.20
C ALA A 210 1.57 3.88 -16.58
N LEU A 211 1.65 3.72 -15.25
CA LEU A 211 2.90 3.62 -14.48
C LEU A 211 3.50 2.20 -14.46
N GLY A 212 2.77 1.18 -14.95
CA GLY A 212 3.23 -0.21 -14.89
C GLY A 212 3.28 -0.77 -13.46
N LEU A 213 2.35 -0.35 -12.59
CA LEU A 213 2.26 -0.82 -11.20
C LEU A 213 1.49 -2.14 -11.05
N THR A 214 0.90 -2.62 -12.14
CA THR A 214 0.10 -3.84 -12.17
C THR A 214 0.68 -4.78 -13.23
N PRO A 215 0.87 -6.08 -12.91
CA PRO A 215 1.27 -7.06 -13.91
C PRO A 215 0.13 -7.30 -14.90
N GLU A 216 0.47 -7.79 -16.09
CA GLU A 216 -0.53 -8.30 -17.02
C GLU A 216 -1.15 -9.59 -16.47
N LEU A 217 -2.47 -9.65 -16.39
CA LEU A 217 -3.19 -10.80 -15.83
C LEU A 217 -3.65 -11.73 -16.96
N ASP A 218 -3.10 -12.95 -17.05
CA ASP A 218 -3.64 -13.96 -17.95
C ASP A 218 -4.86 -14.65 -17.30
N ALA A 219 -6.04 -14.41 -17.87
CA ALA A 219 -7.30 -15.00 -17.44
C ALA A 219 -7.33 -16.55 -17.52
N ARG A 220 -6.39 -17.18 -18.23
CA ARG A 220 -6.28 -18.66 -18.34
C ARG A 220 -5.44 -19.27 -17.23
N THR A 221 -4.57 -18.48 -16.60
CA THR A 221 -3.70 -18.96 -15.52
C THR A 221 -4.52 -19.21 -14.26
N VAL A 222 -4.36 -20.41 -13.69
CA VAL A 222 -4.98 -20.79 -12.42
C VAL A 222 -3.91 -20.74 -11.34
N ARG A 223 -4.02 -19.76 -10.44
CA ARG A 223 -3.09 -19.60 -9.31
C ARG A 223 -3.38 -20.64 -8.23
N ASP A 224 -2.38 -21.02 -7.45
CA ASP A 224 -2.61 -21.84 -6.25
C ASP A 224 -3.42 -21.05 -5.22
N VAL A 225 -3.07 -19.78 -5.01
CA VAL A 225 -3.76 -18.87 -4.10
C VAL A 225 -3.89 -17.46 -4.68
N VAL A 226 -5.11 -16.92 -4.63
CA VAL A 226 -5.36 -15.48 -4.81
C VAL A 226 -5.72 -14.85 -3.48
N ILE A 227 -4.95 -13.84 -3.08
CA ILE A 227 -5.14 -13.07 -1.86
C ILE A 227 -5.80 -11.75 -2.23
N VAL A 228 -7.03 -11.51 -1.75
CA VAL A 228 -7.78 -10.29 -2.03
C VAL A 228 -7.61 -9.30 -0.87
N GLY A 229 -6.77 -8.28 -1.08
CA GLY A 229 -6.42 -7.24 -0.13
C GLY A 229 -4.94 -7.29 0.27
N GLY A 230 -4.20 -6.21 0.02
CA GLY A 230 -2.79 -6.02 0.35
C GLY A 230 -2.56 -5.35 1.72
N GLY A 231 -3.48 -5.53 2.67
CA GLY A 231 -3.29 -5.10 4.07
C GLY A 231 -2.28 -5.98 4.82
N PRO A 232 -2.03 -5.74 6.13
CA PRO A 232 -1.07 -6.53 6.90
C PRO A 232 -1.38 -8.04 6.91
N ALA A 233 -2.67 -8.42 6.92
CA ALA A 233 -3.07 -9.82 6.84
C ALA A 233 -2.75 -10.45 5.48
N GLY A 234 -3.10 -9.77 4.39
CA GLY A 234 -2.84 -10.27 3.04
C GLY A 234 -1.36 -10.30 2.69
N LEU A 235 -0.59 -9.26 3.07
CA LEU A 235 0.86 -9.26 2.93
C LEU A 235 1.52 -10.35 3.79
N GLY A 236 1.02 -10.59 5.01
CA GLY A 236 1.46 -11.71 5.84
C GLY A 236 1.22 -13.06 5.17
N ALA A 237 0.03 -13.27 4.61
CA ALA A 237 -0.29 -14.47 3.84
C ALA A 237 0.59 -14.60 2.59
N ALA A 238 0.84 -13.51 1.86
CA ALA A 238 1.62 -13.51 0.64
C ALA A 238 3.08 -13.92 0.88
N VAL A 239 3.71 -13.36 1.92
CA VAL A 239 5.09 -13.72 2.30
C VAL A 239 5.20 -15.21 2.59
N TYR A 240 4.30 -15.74 3.44
CA TYR A 240 4.35 -17.15 3.85
C TYR A 240 4.03 -18.08 2.68
N ALA A 241 2.95 -17.83 1.94
CA ALA A 241 2.54 -18.65 0.81
C ALA A 241 3.62 -18.72 -0.28
N ALA A 242 4.21 -17.58 -0.66
CA ALA A 242 5.27 -17.56 -1.66
C ALA A 242 6.55 -18.23 -1.15
N SER A 243 6.91 -18.02 0.13
CA SER A 243 8.08 -18.69 0.73
C SER A 243 7.94 -20.22 0.83
N GLU A 244 6.70 -20.72 0.87
CA GLU A 244 6.38 -22.15 0.86
C GLU A 244 6.17 -22.70 -0.57
N GLY A 245 6.42 -21.88 -1.59
CA GLY A 245 6.47 -22.28 -3.00
C GLY A 245 5.11 -22.31 -3.71
N LEU A 246 4.07 -21.69 -3.15
CA LEU A 246 2.79 -21.52 -3.84
C LEU A 246 2.88 -20.44 -4.92
N ASP A 247 2.12 -20.62 -6.00
CA ASP A 247 1.87 -19.55 -6.98
C ASP A 247 0.87 -18.54 -6.39
N VAL A 248 1.37 -17.36 -6.00
CA VAL A 248 0.64 -16.32 -5.26
C VAL A 248 0.38 -15.08 -6.11
N LEU A 249 -0.89 -14.69 -6.18
CA LEU A 249 -1.30 -13.37 -6.66
C LEU A 249 -2.04 -12.60 -5.57
N VAL A 250 -1.57 -11.40 -5.25
CA VAL A 250 -2.24 -10.44 -4.38
C VAL A 250 -2.97 -9.39 -5.21
N LEU A 251 -4.26 -9.21 -4.97
CA LEU A 251 -5.08 -8.16 -5.56
C LEU A 251 -5.24 -7.02 -4.55
N GLU A 252 -4.70 -5.84 -4.86
CA GLU A 252 -4.77 -4.65 -4.01
C GLU A 252 -5.49 -3.51 -4.72
N SER A 253 -6.52 -2.94 -4.10
CA SER A 253 -7.39 -1.91 -4.69
C SER A 253 -6.73 -0.53 -4.82
N THR A 254 -5.76 -0.19 -3.98
CA THR A 254 -5.15 1.15 -3.99
C THR A 254 -3.65 1.10 -3.77
N ALA A 255 -3.20 0.57 -2.63
CA ALA A 255 -1.79 0.54 -2.27
C ALA A 255 -1.54 -0.44 -1.13
N PRO A 256 -0.42 -1.18 -1.16
CA PRO A 256 -0.05 -2.08 -0.08
C PRO A 256 -0.04 -1.41 1.30
N GLY A 257 -0.47 -2.15 2.32
CA GLY A 257 -0.57 -1.71 3.71
C GLY A 257 -2.00 -1.50 4.22
N GLY A 258 -3.00 -1.41 3.33
CA GLY A 258 -4.40 -1.20 3.72
C GLY A 258 -4.58 -0.02 4.69
N GLN A 259 -5.48 -0.14 5.66
CA GLN A 259 -5.67 0.88 6.70
C GLN A 259 -4.43 1.10 7.59
N ALA A 260 -3.64 0.07 7.83
CA ALA A 260 -2.43 0.22 8.65
C ALA A 260 -1.40 1.11 7.95
N GLY A 261 -1.35 1.08 6.61
CA GLY A 261 -0.47 1.88 5.77
C GLY A 261 -0.61 3.39 5.99
N THR A 262 -1.78 3.86 6.41
CA THR A 262 -2.04 5.29 6.67
C THR A 262 -1.66 5.73 8.09
N SER A 263 -1.17 4.82 8.93
CA SER A 263 -0.73 5.15 10.29
C SER A 263 0.61 5.87 10.29
N SER A 264 0.70 7.04 10.91
CA SER A 264 1.93 7.83 11.02
C SER A 264 3.03 7.08 11.79
N ARG A 265 2.68 6.41 12.90
CA ARG A 265 3.62 5.63 13.70
C ARG A 265 2.95 4.50 14.48
N ILE A 266 3.44 3.28 14.29
CA ILE A 266 3.03 2.05 14.98
C ILE A 266 4.15 1.68 15.95
N GLU A 267 3.87 1.71 17.25
CA GLU A 267 4.86 1.43 18.32
C GLU A 267 4.60 0.12 19.05
N ASN A 268 3.42 -0.47 18.87
CA ASN A 268 3.03 -1.73 19.49
C ASN A 268 3.20 -2.93 18.54
N TYR A 269 4.11 -2.82 17.57
CA TYR A 269 4.50 -3.93 16.70
C TYR A 269 5.90 -4.39 17.08
N LEU A 270 6.03 -5.66 17.46
CA LEU A 270 7.26 -6.24 17.98
C LEU A 270 8.39 -6.14 16.94
N GLY A 271 9.61 -5.87 17.40
CA GLY A 271 10.80 -5.73 16.55
C GLY A 271 11.13 -4.29 16.15
N PHE A 272 10.24 -3.32 16.38
CA PHE A 272 10.48 -1.90 16.10
C PHE A 272 10.47 -1.08 17.40
N PRO A 273 11.57 -1.04 18.16
CA PRO A 273 11.61 -0.36 19.47
C PRO A 273 11.37 1.15 19.38
N THR A 274 11.68 1.77 18.25
CA THR A 274 11.39 3.18 17.96
C THR A 274 10.07 3.37 17.20
N GLY A 275 9.29 2.30 17.04
CA GLY A 275 8.13 2.25 16.15
C GLY A 275 8.51 2.33 14.66
N ILE A 276 7.51 2.14 13.81
CA ILE A 276 7.62 2.18 12.35
C ILE A 276 6.36 2.84 11.77
N SER A 277 6.48 3.59 10.68
CA SER A 277 5.28 4.07 9.98
C SER A 277 4.54 2.92 9.30
N GLY A 278 3.23 3.07 9.12
CA GLY A 278 2.41 2.10 8.41
C GLY A 278 2.94 1.80 7.00
N LEU A 279 3.24 2.86 6.27
CA LEU A 279 3.80 2.79 4.92
C LEU A 279 5.14 2.05 4.88
N ALA A 280 6.06 2.32 5.82
CA ALA A 280 7.35 1.63 5.86
C ALA A 280 7.20 0.15 6.24
N LEU A 281 6.26 -0.19 7.13
CA LEU A 281 5.95 -1.58 7.46
C LEU A 281 5.41 -2.33 6.24
N ALA A 282 4.45 -1.72 5.53
CA ALA A 282 3.85 -2.29 4.32
C ALA A 282 4.87 -2.47 3.20
N GLY A 283 5.71 -1.46 2.94
CA GLY A 283 6.76 -1.54 1.91
C GLY A 283 7.77 -2.64 2.17
N ARG A 284 8.17 -2.86 3.44
CA ARG A 284 9.05 -3.98 3.83
C ARG A 284 8.38 -5.33 3.57
N ALA A 285 7.11 -5.48 3.92
CA ALA A 285 6.37 -6.72 3.71
C ALA A 285 6.14 -6.99 2.21
N LEU A 286 5.86 -5.95 1.41
CA LEU A 286 5.77 -6.04 -0.05
C LEU A 286 7.09 -6.55 -0.66
N THR A 287 8.22 -5.92 -0.31
CA THR A 287 9.55 -6.37 -0.75
C THR A 287 9.83 -7.82 -0.37
N GLN A 288 9.40 -8.26 0.82
CA GLN A 288 9.54 -9.66 1.23
C GLN A 288 8.67 -10.60 0.40
N ALA A 289 7.42 -10.24 0.12
CA ALA A 289 6.53 -11.06 -0.69
C ALA A 289 7.05 -11.19 -2.12
N GLU A 290 7.44 -10.07 -2.74
CA GLU A 290 8.03 -10.02 -4.08
C GLU A 290 9.33 -10.82 -4.14
N LYS A 291 10.21 -10.73 -3.11
CA LYS A 291 11.43 -11.55 -2.99
C LYS A 291 11.16 -13.05 -3.15
N PHE A 292 10.05 -13.54 -2.59
CA PHE A 292 9.68 -14.96 -2.67
C PHE A 292 8.88 -15.30 -3.92
N GLY A 293 8.62 -14.33 -4.81
CA GLY A 293 7.94 -14.55 -6.09
C GLY A 293 6.43 -14.25 -6.06
N ALA A 294 5.89 -13.67 -4.98
CA ALA A 294 4.51 -13.23 -4.99
C ALA A 294 4.31 -12.09 -5.99
N GLU A 295 3.30 -12.21 -6.85
CA GLU A 295 2.87 -11.11 -7.71
C GLU A 295 1.85 -10.25 -6.98
N VAL A 296 2.00 -8.92 -7.09
CA VAL A 296 1.08 -7.96 -6.46
C VAL A 296 0.52 -7.04 -7.53
N ALA A 297 -0.78 -7.17 -7.79
CA ALA A 297 -1.51 -6.35 -8.73
C ALA A 297 -2.16 -5.17 -8.00
N ILE A 298 -1.64 -3.97 -8.26
CA ILE A 298 -2.06 -2.72 -7.63
C ILE A 298 -3.15 -2.07 -8.48
N ALA A 299 -4.10 -1.40 -7.81
CA ALA A 299 -5.32 -0.86 -8.42
C ALA A 299 -6.15 -1.93 -9.13
N ARG A 300 -6.32 -3.07 -8.46
CA ARG A 300 -7.17 -4.19 -8.90
C ARG A 300 -8.18 -4.53 -7.81
N SER A 301 -9.38 -3.98 -7.95
CA SER A 301 -10.47 -4.17 -6.97
C SER A 301 -11.30 -5.39 -7.35
N ALA A 302 -11.46 -6.34 -6.43
CA ALA A 302 -12.44 -7.42 -6.57
C ALA A 302 -13.86 -6.87 -6.41
N VAL A 303 -14.72 -7.11 -7.39
CA VAL A 303 -16.11 -6.62 -7.40
C VAL A 303 -17.14 -7.75 -7.29
N ARG A 304 -16.75 -8.98 -7.64
CA ARG A 304 -17.62 -10.16 -7.50
C ARG A 304 -16.81 -11.43 -7.33
N PHE A 305 -17.24 -12.27 -6.39
CA PHE A 305 -16.76 -13.64 -6.24
C PHE A 305 -17.72 -14.62 -6.91
N ASN A 306 -17.19 -15.54 -7.73
CA ASN A 306 -17.94 -16.69 -8.23
C ASN A 306 -17.45 -17.95 -7.51
N CYS A 307 -18.29 -18.44 -6.59
CA CYS A 307 -18.03 -19.58 -5.72
C CYS A 307 -18.70 -20.88 -6.20
N ASP A 308 -19.47 -20.85 -7.29
CA ASP A 308 -20.31 -21.98 -7.71
C ASP A 308 -19.52 -23.13 -8.36
N GLN A 309 -18.32 -22.83 -8.86
CA GLN A 309 -17.48 -23.77 -9.62
C GLN A 309 -16.01 -23.58 -9.30
N ARG A 310 -15.23 -24.65 -9.49
CA ARG A 310 -13.77 -24.65 -9.39
C ARG A 310 -13.12 -24.76 -10.77
N PRO A 311 -11.95 -24.12 -11.01
CA PRO A 311 -11.28 -23.19 -10.10
C PRO A 311 -12.14 -21.95 -9.84
N TYR A 312 -12.01 -21.39 -8.64
CA TYR A 312 -12.79 -20.23 -8.23
C TYR A 312 -12.42 -19.02 -9.07
N ARG A 313 -13.38 -18.09 -9.24
CA ARG A 313 -13.15 -16.89 -10.06
C ARG A 313 -13.43 -15.61 -9.28
N VAL A 314 -12.51 -14.66 -9.38
CA VAL A 314 -12.66 -13.30 -8.86
C VAL A 314 -12.76 -12.35 -10.04
N HIS A 315 -13.88 -11.64 -10.14
CA HIS A 315 -14.09 -10.60 -11.13
C HIS A 315 -13.56 -9.26 -10.61
N LEU A 316 -12.81 -8.57 -11.45
CA LEU A 316 -12.20 -7.28 -11.14
C LEU A 316 -13.01 -6.11 -11.71
N SER A 317 -12.76 -4.91 -11.19
CA SER A 317 -13.50 -3.69 -11.56
C SER A 317 -13.32 -3.24 -13.01
N ASP A 318 -12.24 -3.66 -13.66
CA ASP A 318 -11.92 -3.43 -15.07
C ASP A 318 -12.51 -4.49 -16.01
N GLY A 319 -13.19 -5.51 -15.46
CA GLY A 319 -13.78 -6.61 -16.21
C GLY A 319 -12.88 -7.84 -16.37
N GLU A 320 -11.61 -7.76 -15.93
CA GLU A 320 -10.71 -8.92 -15.91
C GLU A 320 -11.22 -9.98 -14.91
N VAL A 321 -10.79 -11.23 -15.12
CA VAL A 321 -11.16 -12.37 -14.28
C VAL A 321 -9.92 -13.15 -13.92
N VAL A 322 -9.72 -13.37 -12.62
CA VAL A 322 -8.61 -14.17 -12.08
C VAL A 322 -9.16 -15.51 -11.59
N GLN A 323 -8.42 -16.58 -11.87
CA GLN A 323 -8.77 -17.94 -11.45
C GLN A 323 -7.81 -18.45 -10.37
N ALA A 324 -8.36 -19.17 -9.37
CA ALA A 324 -7.55 -19.73 -8.29
C ALA A 324 -8.08 -21.05 -7.75
N ARG A 325 -7.19 -21.91 -7.25
CA ARG A 325 -7.54 -23.12 -6.50
C ARG A 325 -8.05 -22.78 -5.10
N THR A 326 -7.42 -21.79 -4.46
CA THR A 326 -7.81 -21.26 -3.14
C THR A 326 -7.87 -19.74 -3.13
N ILE A 327 -8.66 -19.18 -2.22
CA ILE A 327 -8.83 -17.73 -2.05
C ILE A 327 -8.55 -17.34 -0.60
N VAL A 328 -7.84 -16.25 -0.38
CA VAL A 328 -7.72 -15.60 0.94
C VAL A 328 -8.38 -14.23 0.88
N ILE A 329 -9.47 -14.07 1.62
CA ILE A 329 -10.20 -12.81 1.80
C ILE A 329 -9.46 -12.03 2.90
N ALA A 330 -8.71 -11.02 2.49
CA ALA A 330 -7.93 -10.14 3.36
C ALA A 330 -8.33 -8.65 3.17
N THR A 331 -9.58 -8.40 2.78
CA THR A 331 -10.08 -7.08 2.38
C THR A 331 -10.28 -6.10 3.54
N GLY A 332 -10.05 -6.55 4.78
CA GLY A 332 -10.14 -5.74 5.99
C GLY A 332 -11.51 -5.07 6.18
N ALA A 333 -11.48 -3.88 6.76
CA ALA A 333 -12.65 -3.05 6.99
C ALA A 333 -12.37 -1.59 6.64
N ARG A 334 -13.42 -0.78 6.61
CA ARG A 334 -13.34 0.69 6.55
C ARG A 334 -13.92 1.27 7.82
N TYR A 335 -13.50 2.49 8.20
CA TYR A 335 -14.13 3.18 9.32
C TYR A 335 -15.61 3.43 9.03
N ARG A 336 -16.43 3.27 10.05
CA ARG A 336 -17.86 3.58 9.97
C ARG A 336 -18.02 5.08 9.85
N LYS A 337 -18.78 5.49 8.83
CA LYS A 337 -19.13 6.90 8.62
C LYS A 337 -19.99 7.42 9.77
N LEU A 338 -19.84 8.72 10.07
CA LEU A 338 -20.71 9.37 11.05
C LEU A 338 -22.12 9.50 10.48
N ASP A 339 -23.12 9.25 11.30
CA ASP A 339 -24.53 9.43 10.94
C ASP A 339 -24.92 10.90 11.15
N VAL A 340 -24.43 11.77 10.26
CA VAL A 340 -24.68 13.21 10.28
C VAL A 340 -24.97 13.71 8.86
N PRO A 341 -25.90 14.66 8.69
CA PRO A 341 -26.16 15.28 7.39
C PRO A 341 -24.90 15.92 6.80
N ALA A 342 -24.85 16.02 5.47
CA ALA A 342 -23.77 16.67 4.72
C ALA A 342 -22.35 16.07 4.89
N LEU A 343 -22.18 14.92 5.56
CA LEU A 343 -20.87 14.27 5.70
C LEU A 343 -20.16 14.11 4.34
N SER A 344 -20.85 13.54 3.35
CA SER A 344 -20.29 13.30 2.01
C SER A 344 -19.85 14.56 1.28
N ARG A 345 -20.42 15.73 1.62
CA ARG A 345 -20.04 17.02 1.02
C ARG A 345 -18.62 17.42 1.40
N PHE A 346 -18.19 17.05 2.61
CA PHE A 346 -16.91 17.49 3.17
C PHE A 346 -15.85 16.37 3.21
N GLU A 347 -16.15 15.17 2.71
CA GLU A 347 -15.17 14.09 2.59
C GLU A 347 -14.01 14.52 1.68
N GLY A 348 -12.79 14.52 2.21
CA GLY A 348 -11.56 15.03 1.58
C GLY A 348 -11.49 16.56 1.42
N ALA A 349 -12.53 17.28 1.82
CA ALA A 349 -12.59 18.74 1.91
C ALA A 349 -12.75 19.20 3.38
N GLY A 350 -12.01 18.56 4.28
CA GLY A 350 -12.02 18.83 5.73
C GLY A 350 -12.41 17.63 6.59
N ILE A 351 -12.94 16.55 6.00
CA ILE A 351 -13.17 15.27 6.70
C ILE A 351 -12.25 14.19 6.15
N PHE A 352 -11.49 13.57 7.05
CA PHE A 352 -10.45 12.60 6.71
C PHE A 352 -10.61 11.32 7.53
N TYR A 353 -10.20 10.20 6.96
CA TYR A 353 -10.20 8.88 7.62
C TYR A 353 -8.79 8.37 7.93
N SER A 354 -7.79 9.21 7.68
CA SER A 354 -6.38 9.01 7.93
C SER A 354 -5.77 10.31 8.43
N ALA A 355 -4.71 10.20 9.24
CA ALA A 355 -3.92 11.35 9.68
C ALA A 355 -2.48 11.16 9.19
N THR A 356 -2.27 11.30 7.88
CA THR A 356 -0.95 11.22 7.27
C THR A 356 -0.27 12.59 7.25
N HIS A 357 0.96 12.65 6.77
CA HIS A 357 1.66 13.92 6.54
C HIS A 357 0.96 14.80 5.49
N LEU A 358 0.17 14.23 4.57
CA LEU A 358 -0.56 14.99 3.56
C LEU A 358 -1.67 15.81 4.22
N GLU A 359 -2.57 15.16 4.97
CA GLU A 359 -3.64 15.84 5.70
C GLU A 359 -3.09 16.78 6.78
N ALA A 360 -1.95 16.46 7.40
CA ALA A 360 -1.38 17.30 8.44
C ALA A 360 -0.92 18.67 7.94
N GLN A 361 -0.66 18.84 6.63
CA GLN A 361 -0.28 20.14 6.05
C GLN A 361 -1.37 21.21 6.27
N SER A 362 -2.65 20.83 6.20
CA SER A 362 -3.79 21.74 6.44
C SER A 362 -4.13 21.93 7.91
N CYS A 363 -3.40 21.29 8.83
CA CYS A 363 -3.67 21.33 10.26
C CYS A 363 -2.72 22.28 11.01
N LYS A 364 -1.67 22.80 10.37
CA LYS A 364 -0.68 23.65 11.02
C LYS A 364 -1.34 24.88 11.63
N GLU A 365 -1.10 25.10 12.93
CA GLU A 365 -1.63 26.23 13.71
C GLU A 365 -3.18 26.29 13.85
N GLU A 366 -3.90 25.30 13.33
CA GLU A 366 -5.37 25.21 13.39
C GLU A 366 -5.87 24.37 14.58
N GLU A 367 -7.12 24.61 15.02
CA GLU A 367 -7.83 23.67 15.90
C GLU A 367 -8.43 22.52 15.07
N ILE A 368 -8.23 21.28 15.51
CA ILE A 368 -8.70 20.08 14.80
C ILE A 368 -9.44 19.12 15.73
N ALA A 369 -10.26 18.23 15.17
CA ALA A 369 -10.96 17.21 15.93
C ALA A 369 -10.64 15.79 15.43
N VAL A 370 -10.46 14.85 16.35
CA VAL A 370 -10.29 13.42 16.10
C VAL A 370 -11.44 12.66 16.77
N VAL A 371 -12.24 11.95 16.01
CA VAL A 371 -13.39 11.18 16.50
C VAL A 371 -13.03 9.70 16.56
N GLY A 372 -12.98 9.14 17.76
CA GLY A 372 -12.68 7.72 17.96
C GLY A 372 -11.94 7.44 19.27
N GLY A 373 -12.21 6.26 19.84
CA GLY A 373 -11.62 5.82 21.11
C GLY A 373 -10.56 4.73 20.97
N GLY A 374 -10.31 4.22 19.77
CA GLY A 374 -9.35 3.14 19.52
C GLY A 374 -7.92 3.63 19.31
N ASN A 375 -6.99 2.69 19.13
CA ASN A 375 -5.57 3.00 18.94
C ASN A 375 -5.29 3.95 17.77
N SER A 376 -5.92 3.75 16.61
CA SER A 376 -5.71 4.62 15.44
C SER A 376 -6.02 6.08 15.76
N ALA A 377 -7.13 6.34 16.46
CA ALA A 377 -7.53 7.68 16.91
C ALA A 377 -6.51 8.28 17.88
N GLY A 378 -5.99 7.47 18.82
CA GLY A 378 -4.97 7.93 19.75
C GLY A 378 -3.63 8.25 19.07
N GLN A 379 -3.21 7.43 18.12
CA GLN A 379 -2.00 7.66 17.32
C GLN A 379 -2.13 8.94 16.48
N ALA A 380 -3.30 9.13 15.84
CA ALA A 380 -3.60 10.34 15.09
C ALA A 380 -3.58 11.59 15.99
N ALA A 381 -4.21 11.53 17.16
CA ALA A 381 -4.24 12.64 18.10
C ALA A 381 -2.84 13.07 18.56
N VAL A 382 -1.99 12.10 18.92
CA VAL A 382 -0.60 12.35 19.35
C VAL A 382 0.27 12.86 18.20
N PHE A 383 0.05 12.37 16.98
CA PHE A 383 0.77 12.86 15.80
C PHE A 383 0.38 14.30 15.48
N LEU A 384 -0.92 14.57 15.40
CA LEU A 384 -1.46 15.89 15.06
C LEU A 384 -1.21 16.92 16.16
N SER A 385 -1.05 16.52 17.43
CA SER A 385 -0.71 17.45 18.51
C SER A 385 0.68 18.07 18.36
N GLY A 386 1.56 17.49 17.55
CA GLY A 386 2.84 18.09 17.19
C GLY A 386 2.74 19.17 16.10
N ILE A 387 1.57 19.36 15.51
CA ILE A 387 1.37 20.15 14.28
C ILE A 387 0.25 21.20 14.46
N ALA A 388 -0.89 20.78 15.02
CA ALA A 388 -2.06 21.59 15.29
C ALA A 388 -1.91 22.46 16.54
N SER A 389 -2.60 23.59 16.59
CA SER A 389 -2.63 24.44 17.80
C SER A 389 -3.46 23.81 18.92
N ARG A 390 -4.51 23.06 18.58
CA ARG A 390 -5.35 22.30 19.52
C ARG A 390 -5.90 21.04 18.86
N VAL A 391 -5.96 19.94 19.61
CA VAL A 391 -6.57 18.66 19.16
C VAL A 391 -7.70 18.27 20.11
N HIS A 392 -8.93 18.21 19.61
CA HIS A 392 -10.07 17.69 20.36
C HIS A 392 -10.26 16.21 20.07
N VAL A 393 -10.06 15.35 21.07
CA VAL A 393 -10.35 13.91 20.97
C VAL A 393 -11.78 13.68 21.42
N VAL A 394 -12.68 13.39 20.48
CA VAL A 394 -14.12 13.25 20.71
C VAL A 394 -14.48 11.77 20.80
N VAL A 395 -15.03 11.35 21.95
CA VAL A 395 -15.48 9.98 22.18
C VAL A 395 -16.85 9.93 22.83
N ARG A 396 -17.68 8.97 22.40
CA ARG A 396 -18.99 8.69 23.02
C ARG A 396 -18.87 7.98 24.36
N GLY A 397 -17.78 7.25 24.57
CA GLY A 397 -17.50 6.52 25.80
C GLY A 397 -17.19 7.45 26.98
N ARG A 398 -17.16 6.87 28.18
CA ARG A 398 -16.82 7.58 29.42
C ARG A 398 -15.32 7.83 29.57
N SER A 399 -14.49 7.04 28.89
CA SER A 399 -13.04 7.13 28.88
C SER A 399 -12.46 6.50 27.61
N LEU A 400 -11.13 6.54 27.47
CA LEU A 400 -10.39 5.83 26.42
C LEU A 400 -9.95 4.41 26.84
N ALA A 401 -10.06 4.06 28.12
CA ALA A 401 -9.43 2.88 28.72
C ALA A 401 -9.96 1.54 28.17
N ASP A 402 -11.20 1.50 27.70
CA ASP A 402 -11.84 0.26 27.24
C ASP A 402 -11.28 -0.25 25.91
N SER A 403 -10.67 0.62 25.09
CA SER A 403 -10.28 0.27 23.72
C SER A 403 -8.92 0.82 23.26
N MET A 404 -8.35 1.78 23.98
CA MET A 404 -7.04 2.36 23.66
C MET A 404 -5.93 1.78 24.53
N SER A 405 -4.76 1.53 23.93
CA SER A 405 -3.56 1.13 24.67
C SER A 405 -3.14 2.20 25.68
N ARG A 406 -2.77 1.77 26.88
CA ARG A 406 -2.40 2.65 28.02
C ARG A 406 -1.36 3.72 27.68
N TYR A 407 -0.34 3.39 26.89
CA TYR A 407 0.71 4.35 26.52
C TYR A 407 0.17 5.53 25.69
N LEU A 408 -0.83 5.31 24.82
CA LEU A 408 -1.45 6.38 24.04
C LEU A 408 -2.29 7.28 24.94
N ILE A 409 -3.04 6.69 25.88
CA ILE A 409 -3.81 7.44 26.87
C ILE A 409 -2.88 8.36 27.67
N GLN A 410 -1.76 7.84 28.17
CA GLN A 410 -0.78 8.64 28.91
C GLN A 410 -0.22 9.79 28.06
N ARG A 411 0.06 9.56 26.77
CA ARG A 411 0.54 10.62 25.88
C ARG A 411 -0.51 11.70 25.65
N ILE A 412 -1.76 11.31 25.42
CA ILE A 412 -2.90 12.24 25.29
C ILE A 412 -3.03 13.08 26.56
N GLU A 413 -3.05 12.45 27.75
CA GLU A 413 -3.15 13.13 29.04
C GLU A 413 -1.97 14.08 29.30
N SER A 414 -0.76 13.73 28.83
CA SER A 414 0.44 14.56 28.98
C SER A 414 0.55 15.72 27.97
N SER A 415 -0.27 15.71 26.92
CA SER A 415 -0.18 16.68 25.83
C SER A 415 -0.93 17.97 26.17
N ARG A 416 -0.21 19.10 26.23
CA ARG A 416 -0.76 20.39 26.68
C ARG A 416 -1.86 20.95 25.77
N ASN A 417 -1.85 20.57 24.49
CA ASN A 417 -2.77 21.03 23.47
C ASN A 417 -3.78 19.96 23.03
N VAL A 418 -3.92 18.86 23.77
CA VAL A 418 -4.95 17.84 23.50
C VAL A 418 -6.05 17.94 24.54
N GLU A 419 -7.30 17.95 24.09
CA GLU A 419 -8.49 17.99 24.94
C GLU A 419 -9.37 16.77 24.70
N LEU A 420 -9.53 15.94 25.73
CA LEU A 420 -10.41 14.79 25.68
C LEU A 420 -11.85 15.20 25.98
N ARG A 421 -12.72 15.07 24.98
CA ARG A 421 -14.17 15.28 25.07
C ARG A 421 -14.88 13.93 25.18
N THR A 422 -15.02 13.46 26.41
CA THR A 422 -15.78 12.23 26.70
C THR A 422 -17.28 12.45 26.56
N ARG A 423 -18.04 11.36 26.40
CA ARG A 423 -19.50 11.36 26.26
C ARG A 423 -20.00 12.42 25.27
N THR A 424 -19.28 12.61 24.18
CA THR A 424 -19.58 13.65 23.19
C THR A 424 -19.75 12.99 21.83
N ARG A 425 -20.74 13.47 21.05
CA ARG A 425 -20.96 13.05 19.67
C ARG A 425 -20.96 14.26 18.75
N ILE A 426 -20.46 14.09 17.53
CA ILE A 426 -20.66 15.07 16.46
C ILE A 426 -22.15 15.08 16.08
N GLU A 427 -22.71 16.27 15.85
CA GLU A 427 -24.13 16.46 15.55
C GLU A 427 -24.37 17.32 14.31
N SER A 428 -23.48 18.28 14.00
CA SER A 428 -23.56 19.07 12.78
C SER A 428 -22.20 19.31 12.13
N LEU A 429 -22.22 19.47 10.81
CA LEU A 429 -21.09 19.84 9.98
C LEU A 429 -21.54 21.00 9.10
N GLU A 430 -20.81 22.10 9.12
CA GLU A 430 -21.21 23.34 8.46
C GLU A 430 -20.08 23.88 7.57
N GLY A 431 -20.46 24.42 6.42
CA GLY A 431 -19.57 25.00 5.43
C GLY A 431 -20.19 24.98 4.02
N GLU A 432 -19.56 25.69 3.09
CA GLU A 432 -19.92 25.66 1.67
C GLU A 432 -19.11 24.58 0.94
N ASP A 433 -17.98 24.92 0.34
CA ASP A 433 -17.20 23.96 -0.45
C ASP A 433 -16.28 23.07 0.42
N ARG A 434 -16.10 23.45 1.67
CA ARG A 434 -15.26 22.75 2.64
C ARG A 434 -15.83 22.86 4.04
N LEU A 435 -15.36 22.00 4.95
CA LEU A 435 -15.73 22.08 6.35
C LEU A 435 -15.19 23.38 6.98
N GLU A 436 -16.07 24.13 7.64
CA GLU A 436 -15.74 25.37 8.34
C GLU A 436 -16.00 25.29 9.83
N ARG A 437 -17.06 24.59 10.23
CA ARG A 437 -17.44 24.43 11.64
C ARG A 437 -17.92 23.01 11.93
N VAL A 438 -17.62 22.55 13.13
CA VAL A 438 -18.09 21.28 13.68
C VAL A 438 -18.93 21.56 14.91
N GLY A 439 -20.16 21.05 14.90
CA GLY A 439 -21.04 21.03 16.07
C GLY A 439 -21.03 19.67 16.75
N TRP A 440 -20.95 19.66 18.07
CA TRP A 440 -21.06 18.46 18.89
C TRP A 440 -21.97 18.67 20.09
N ARG A 441 -22.44 17.56 20.65
CA ARG A 441 -23.30 17.55 21.82
C ARG A 441 -22.75 16.60 22.88
N HIS A 442 -22.74 17.06 24.13
CA HIS A 442 -22.50 16.19 25.27
C HIS A 442 -23.75 15.33 25.56
N LEU A 443 -23.58 14.01 25.65
CA LEU A 443 -24.65 13.03 25.67
C LEU A 443 -25.49 13.03 26.95
N GLU A 444 -24.93 13.44 28.09
CA GLU A 444 -25.68 13.48 29.37
C GLU A 444 -26.35 14.84 29.60
N THR A 445 -25.61 15.94 29.49
CA THR A 445 -26.14 17.30 29.72
C THR A 445 -26.94 17.84 28.53
N GLY A 446 -26.79 17.26 27.34
CA GLY A 446 -27.42 17.75 26.12
C GLY A 446 -26.86 19.07 25.59
N ALA A 447 -25.81 19.62 26.21
CA ALA A 447 -25.23 20.91 25.86
C ALA A 447 -24.63 20.88 24.45
N PRO A 448 -25.12 21.71 23.50
CA PRO A 448 -24.53 21.85 22.18
C PRO A 448 -23.36 22.82 22.23
N GLU A 449 -22.34 22.58 21.40
CA GLU A 449 -21.22 23.48 21.19
C GLU A 449 -20.77 23.39 19.74
N THR A 450 -20.50 24.54 19.12
CA THR A 450 -19.98 24.64 17.75
C THR A 450 -18.62 25.33 17.78
N ARG A 451 -17.65 24.77 17.05
CA ARG A 451 -16.28 25.29 16.95
C ARG A 451 -15.89 25.52 15.49
N PRO A 452 -15.05 26.53 15.20
CA PRO A 452 -14.52 26.81 13.86
C PRO A 452 -13.42 25.81 13.47
N ILE A 453 -13.78 24.52 13.43
CA ILE A 453 -12.87 23.42 13.10
C ILE A 453 -13.05 23.06 11.63
N ARG A 454 -11.95 23.15 10.88
CA ARG A 454 -11.90 22.90 9.44
C ARG A 454 -11.39 21.51 9.07
N ASN A 455 -10.81 20.79 10.04
CA ASN A 455 -10.26 19.44 9.84
C ASN A 455 -10.80 18.48 10.92
N LEU A 456 -11.53 17.46 10.49
CA LEU A 456 -12.15 16.42 11.30
C LEU A 456 -11.64 15.04 10.85
N PHE A 457 -11.02 14.30 11.75
CA PHE A 457 -10.48 12.98 11.51
C PHE A 457 -11.40 11.91 12.11
N VAL A 458 -12.00 11.06 11.28
CA VAL A 458 -12.98 10.05 11.71
C VAL A 458 -12.34 8.66 11.74
N MET A 459 -12.23 8.10 12.94
CA MET A 459 -11.63 6.78 13.21
C MET A 459 -12.56 5.95 14.10
N THR A 460 -13.83 5.83 13.67
CA THR A 460 -14.92 5.23 14.46
C THR A 460 -15.39 3.91 13.88
N GLY A 461 -15.48 2.87 14.72
CA GLY A 461 -16.06 1.58 14.34
C GLY A 461 -15.37 0.96 13.11
N ALA A 462 -15.99 -0.10 12.59
CA ALA A 462 -15.50 -0.77 11.39
C ALA A 462 -16.68 -1.39 10.64
N ASP A 463 -16.75 -1.16 9.33
CA ASP A 463 -17.64 -1.85 8.41
C ASP A 463 -16.78 -2.70 7.47
N PRO A 464 -16.99 -4.03 7.41
CA PRO A 464 -16.11 -4.93 6.65
C PRO A 464 -16.30 -4.78 5.14
N ASN A 465 -15.22 -5.01 4.38
CA ASN A 465 -15.25 -4.91 2.91
C ASN A 465 -15.70 -6.24 2.27
N THR A 466 -16.96 -6.61 2.51
CA THR A 466 -17.53 -7.93 2.14
C THR A 466 -18.60 -7.88 1.06
N THR A 467 -18.95 -6.71 0.51
CA THR A 467 -20.02 -6.57 -0.48
C THR A 467 -19.83 -7.44 -1.73
N TRP A 468 -18.59 -7.63 -2.17
CA TRP A 468 -18.24 -8.46 -3.34
C TRP A 468 -18.41 -9.98 -3.11
N LEU A 469 -18.61 -10.40 -1.85
CA LEU A 469 -18.83 -11.79 -1.42
C LEU A 469 -20.30 -12.15 -1.27
N LYS A 470 -21.21 -11.21 -1.52
CA LYS A 470 -22.64 -11.37 -1.29
C LYS A 470 -23.15 -12.63 -2.00
N GLY A 471 -23.78 -13.51 -1.22
CA GLY A 471 -24.35 -14.78 -1.72
C GLY A 471 -23.37 -15.96 -1.75
N CYS A 472 -22.08 -15.76 -1.45
CA CYS A 472 -21.09 -16.84 -1.46
C CYS A 472 -20.67 -17.32 -0.07
N VAL A 473 -20.47 -16.41 0.89
CA VAL A 473 -19.98 -16.78 2.24
C VAL A 473 -20.98 -16.39 3.31
N VAL A 474 -21.01 -17.16 4.40
CA VAL A 474 -21.78 -16.83 5.59
C VAL A 474 -21.15 -15.62 6.31
N LEU A 475 -21.99 -14.62 6.60
CA LEU A 475 -21.61 -13.39 7.31
C LEU A 475 -22.35 -13.30 8.65
N ASP A 476 -21.75 -12.65 9.63
CA ASP A 476 -22.45 -12.29 10.87
C ASP A 476 -23.44 -11.11 10.67
N GLU A 477 -24.19 -10.76 11.71
CA GLU A 477 -25.16 -9.65 11.71
C GLU A 477 -24.55 -8.28 11.38
N LYS A 478 -23.22 -8.15 11.50
CA LYS A 478 -22.44 -6.95 11.20
C LYS A 478 -21.73 -7.05 9.85
N ASN A 479 -22.04 -8.07 9.06
CA ASN A 479 -21.49 -8.39 7.74
C ASN A 479 -20.02 -8.85 7.73
N PHE A 480 -19.44 -9.24 8.86
CA PHE A 480 -18.08 -9.82 8.90
C PHE A 480 -18.12 -11.30 8.54
N VAL A 481 -17.05 -11.81 7.94
CA VAL A 481 -16.99 -13.21 7.48
C VAL A 481 -16.85 -14.15 8.68
N LYS A 482 -17.74 -15.13 8.79
CA LYS A 482 -17.64 -16.21 9.78
C LYS A 482 -16.69 -17.29 9.27
N THR A 483 -15.91 -17.88 10.17
CA THR A 483 -14.86 -18.86 9.81
C THR A 483 -14.71 -19.95 10.85
N GLY A 484 -14.28 -21.14 10.43
CA GLY A 484 -13.89 -22.22 11.32
C GLY A 484 -14.97 -22.57 12.34
N ALA A 485 -14.61 -22.51 13.62
CA ALA A 485 -15.50 -22.84 14.72
C ALA A 485 -16.66 -21.85 14.92
N ASP A 486 -16.57 -20.63 14.36
CA ASP A 486 -17.65 -19.64 14.45
C ASP A 486 -18.85 -20.00 13.55
N LEU A 487 -18.67 -20.91 12.59
CA LEU A 487 -19.73 -21.39 11.71
C LEU A 487 -20.59 -22.45 12.40
N GLU A 488 -21.89 -22.16 12.51
CA GLU A 488 -22.86 -23.04 13.14
C GLU A 488 -23.28 -24.19 12.21
N THR A 489 -23.87 -25.24 12.79
CA THR A 489 -24.19 -26.48 12.03
C THR A 489 -25.26 -26.25 10.97
N ASP A 490 -26.27 -25.46 11.30
CA ASP A 490 -27.35 -25.03 10.41
C ASP A 490 -26.82 -24.14 9.27
N GLU A 491 -25.96 -23.16 9.59
CA GLU A 491 -25.32 -22.32 8.57
C GLU A 491 -24.49 -23.14 7.57
N LEU A 492 -23.75 -24.14 8.04
CA LEU A 492 -22.99 -25.04 7.17
C LEU A 492 -23.89 -25.93 6.30
N ALA A 493 -25.03 -26.36 6.83
CA ALA A 493 -26.02 -27.11 6.08
C ALA A 493 -26.66 -26.24 4.97
N GLU A 494 -27.01 -24.99 5.28
CA GLU A 494 -27.52 -24.02 4.31
C GLU A 494 -26.50 -23.68 3.23
N ALA A 495 -25.23 -23.50 3.62
CA ALA A 495 -24.11 -23.29 2.70
C ALA A 495 -23.71 -24.55 1.90
N ARG A 496 -24.36 -25.70 2.18
CA ARG A 496 -24.10 -26.99 1.53
C ARG A 496 -22.63 -27.42 1.63
N TRP A 497 -22.05 -27.28 2.81
CA TRP A 497 -20.66 -27.68 3.07
C TRP A 497 -20.42 -29.15 2.64
N PRO A 498 -19.52 -29.42 1.67
CA PRO A 498 -19.46 -30.71 1.01
C PRO A 498 -18.50 -31.72 1.68
N LEU A 499 -17.69 -31.29 2.64
CA LEU A 499 -16.65 -32.14 3.25
C LEU A 499 -17.13 -32.78 4.56
N SER A 500 -16.63 -33.98 4.84
CA SER A 500 -16.95 -34.72 6.08
C SER A 500 -16.37 -34.05 7.34
N ARG A 501 -15.25 -33.35 7.18
CA ARG A 501 -14.66 -32.51 8.24
C ARG A 501 -15.39 -31.18 8.36
N ARG A 502 -15.32 -30.56 9.53
CA ARG A 502 -15.69 -29.15 9.69
C ARG A 502 -14.67 -28.22 8.99
N PRO A 503 -15.05 -26.97 8.69
CA PRO A 503 -14.11 -25.96 8.19
C PRO A 503 -12.90 -25.82 9.12
N HIS A 504 -11.72 -25.68 8.55
CA HIS A 504 -10.50 -25.38 9.30
C HIS A 504 -10.56 -23.97 9.92
N LEU A 505 -9.61 -23.67 10.81
CA LEU A 505 -9.42 -22.32 11.32
C LEU A 505 -9.27 -21.33 10.14
N MET A 506 -9.90 -20.15 10.22
CA MET A 506 -9.94 -19.16 9.12
C MET A 506 -10.63 -19.62 7.82
N GLU A 507 -11.02 -20.88 7.66
CA GLU A 507 -11.75 -21.35 6.48
C GLU A 507 -13.21 -20.90 6.59
N THR A 508 -13.76 -20.36 5.51
CA THR A 508 -15.13 -19.85 5.43
C THR A 508 -16.13 -21.01 5.27
N SER A 509 -17.39 -20.68 5.02
CA SER A 509 -18.42 -21.65 4.63
C SER A 509 -18.19 -22.25 3.22
N ILE A 510 -17.11 -21.89 2.52
CA ILE A 510 -16.73 -22.41 1.20
C ILE A 510 -15.34 -23.08 1.31
N PRO A 511 -15.19 -24.37 0.94
CA PRO A 511 -13.92 -25.07 1.17
C PRO A 511 -12.78 -24.51 0.33
N GLY A 512 -11.60 -24.35 0.93
CA GLY A 512 -10.44 -23.70 0.28
C GLY A 512 -10.57 -22.18 0.11
N VAL A 513 -11.58 -21.56 0.70
CA VAL A 513 -11.71 -20.10 0.79
C VAL A 513 -11.54 -19.71 2.25
N PHE A 514 -10.54 -18.87 2.53
CA PHE A 514 -10.16 -18.43 3.86
C PHE A 514 -10.45 -16.94 4.03
N ALA A 515 -10.64 -16.47 5.27
CA ALA A 515 -10.73 -15.06 5.61
C ALA A 515 -9.83 -14.71 6.80
N VAL A 516 -9.05 -13.64 6.67
CA VAL A 516 -8.04 -13.25 7.66
C VAL A 516 -8.06 -11.75 7.95
N GLY A 517 -7.71 -11.39 9.19
CA GLY A 517 -7.62 -10.01 9.63
C GLY A 517 -8.98 -9.34 9.84
N ASP A 518 -9.05 -8.03 9.62
CA ASP A 518 -10.17 -7.22 10.09
C ASP A 518 -11.51 -7.52 9.40
N VAL A 519 -11.52 -8.25 8.27
CA VAL A 519 -12.74 -8.67 7.57
C VAL A 519 -13.48 -9.80 8.30
N ARG A 520 -12.78 -10.55 9.14
CA ARG A 520 -13.30 -11.71 9.87
C ARG A 520 -14.09 -11.29 11.10
N SER A 521 -15.13 -12.07 11.41
CA SER A 521 -15.90 -11.88 12.65
C SER A 521 -15.01 -12.14 13.87
N ALA A 522 -15.26 -11.40 14.95
CA ALA A 522 -14.53 -11.49 16.21
C ALA A 522 -12.98 -11.38 16.13
N SER A 523 -12.41 -10.91 15.01
CA SER A 523 -10.96 -10.78 14.91
C SER A 523 -10.42 -9.66 15.78
N VAL A 524 -9.19 -9.87 16.28
CA VAL A 524 -8.48 -8.88 17.07
C VAL A 524 -7.93 -7.82 16.12
N LYS A 525 -8.53 -6.62 16.15
CA LYS A 525 -8.22 -5.49 15.24
C LYS A 525 -6.86 -4.85 15.55
N ARG A 526 -5.79 -5.60 15.28
CA ARG A 526 -4.38 -5.26 15.57
C ARG A 526 -3.51 -5.73 14.42
N VAL A 527 -2.54 -4.90 14.02
CA VAL A 527 -1.61 -5.20 12.92
C VAL A 527 -0.89 -6.55 13.12
N ALA A 528 -0.34 -6.79 14.32
CA ALA A 528 0.36 -8.06 14.61
C ALA A 528 -0.57 -9.28 14.55
N SER A 529 -1.82 -9.15 15.01
CA SER A 529 -2.80 -10.24 14.90
C SER A 529 -3.16 -10.50 13.45
N ALA A 530 -3.38 -9.46 12.66
CA ALA A 530 -3.71 -9.60 11.25
C ALA A 530 -2.59 -10.31 10.47
N VAL A 531 -1.32 -9.92 10.70
CA VAL A 531 -0.15 -10.60 10.12
C VAL A 531 -0.09 -12.07 10.55
N GLY A 532 -0.32 -12.35 11.85
CA GLY A 532 -0.37 -13.71 12.37
C GLY A 532 -1.46 -14.58 11.74
N GLU A 533 -2.68 -14.04 11.59
CA GLU A 533 -3.78 -14.75 10.92
C GLU A 533 -3.45 -15.06 9.45
N GLY A 534 -2.84 -14.09 8.73
CA GLY A 534 -2.37 -14.29 7.36
C GLY A 534 -1.30 -15.37 7.25
N SER A 535 -0.34 -15.41 8.17
CA SER A 535 0.69 -16.46 8.21
C SER A 535 0.08 -17.84 8.50
N ILE A 536 -0.74 -17.96 9.54
CA ILE A 536 -1.32 -19.24 9.98
C ILE A 536 -2.20 -19.86 8.90
N CYS A 537 -2.92 -19.04 8.11
CA CYS A 537 -3.82 -19.58 7.09
C CYS A 537 -3.08 -20.35 5.99
N VAL A 538 -1.79 -20.06 5.73
CA VAL A 538 -1.02 -20.71 4.65
C VAL A 538 -0.86 -22.22 4.88
N GLN A 539 -0.60 -22.64 6.12
CA GLN A 539 -0.56 -24.07 6.45
C GLN A 539 -1.89 -24.77 6.14
N LEU A 540 -3.01 -24.06 6.31
CA LEU A 540 -4.36 -24.58 6.07
C LEU A 540 -4.71 -24.58 4.58
N ILE A 541 -4.16 -23.63 3.81
CA ILE A 541 -4.21 -23.63 2.35
C ILE A 541 -3.54 -24.90 1.81
N HIS A 542 -2.33 -25.25 2.28
CA HIS A 542 -1.67 -26.50 1.86
C HIS A 542 -2.51 -27.74 2.12
N ARG A 543 -3.20 -27.82 3.27
CA ARG A 543 -4.11 -28.93 3.58
C ARG A 543 -5.31 -28.93 2.65
N ALA A 544 -5.95 -27.78 2.43
CA ALA A 544 -7.07 -27.68 1.50
C ALA A 544 -6.65 -28.07 0.08
N LEU A 545 -5.50 -27.63 -0.42
CA LEU A 545 -4.99 -28.00 -1.76
C LEU A 545 -4.72 -29.51 -1.93
N GLN A 546 -4.57 -30.28 -0.84
CA GLN A 546 -4.46 -31.75 -0.90
C GLN A 546 -5.82 -32.44 -0.99
N GLU A 547 -6.89 -31.77 -0.57
CA GLU A 547 -8.27 -32.26 -0.60
C GLU A 547 -9.01 -31.87 -1.90
N LEU A 548 -8.43 -30.94 -2.68
CA LEU A 548 -9.00 -30.29 -3.88
C LEU A 548 -8.25 -30.67 -5.15
#